data_AF-A0A3M1DW87-F1
#
_entry.id   AF-A0A3M1DW87-F1
#
_cell.length_a   1.000
_cell.length_b   1.000
_cell.length_c   1.000
_cell.angle_alpha   90.00
_cell.angle_beta   90.00
_cell.angle_gamma   90.00
#
_symmetry.space_group_name_H-M   'P 1'
#
loop_
_entity.id
_entity.type
_entity.pdbx_description
1 polymer ?
#
loop_
_entity_poly.entity_id
_entity_poly.type
_entity_poly.pdbx_seq_one_letter_code
_entity_poly.pdbx_strand_id
1 'polypeptide(L)'
;WTFSGPLQEQGRFFATIELADTDGNLISVDSEPVAGCLLLASQMTRETALPTDPDIAADILRRCLNDLNRLRAELIKLCLQEKSRNPERLALSLWRRWNLPSWDLLDRLASFL
;
A
#
# COMPACT_ATOMS: atom_id res chain seq x y z
N TRP A 1 -4.31 15.50 2.93
CA TRP A 1 -4.19 14.75 4.19
C TRP A 1 -2.80 14.96 4.76
N THR A 2 -2.69 15.24 6.06
CA THR A 2 -1.41 15.48 6.74
C THR A 2 -1.30 14.51 7.89
N PHE A 3 -0.24 13.69 7.92
CA PHE A 3 -0.07 12.62 8.91
C PHE A 3 1.40 12.18 9.02
N SER A 4 1.77 11.56 10.14
CA SER A 4 3.09 10.95 10.29
C SER A 4 3.06 9.47 9.84
N GLY A 5 3.48 9.21 8.60
CA GLY A 5 3.53 7.85 8.07
C GLY A 5 4.62 6.96 8.72
N PRO A 6 4.49 5.62 8.65
CA PRO A 6 3.42 4.87 7.99
C PRO A 6 2.14 4.76 8.85
N LEU A 7 0.99 4.89 8.20
CA LEU A 7 -0.31 4.68 8.84
C LEU A 7 -0.56 3.18 9.05
N GLN A 8 -1.28 2.86 10.11
CA GLN A 8 -1.74 1.50 10.41
C GLN A 8 -3.24 1.50 10.70
N GLU A 9 -3.98 0.54 10.12
CA GLU A 9 -5.37 0.32 10.49
C GLU A 9 -5.43 -0.25 11.91
N GLN A 10 -6.04 0.50 12.83
CA GLN A 10 -6.25 0.09 14.22
C GLN A 10 -7.57 -0.66 14.41
N GLY A 11 -8.57 -0.33 13.61
CA GLY A 11 -9.88 -0.95 13.75
C GLY A 11 -10.88 -0.50 12.70
N ARG A 12 -12.01 -1.18 12.73
CA ARG A 12 -13.20 -0.85 11.95
C ARG A 12 -14.37 -0.70 12.90
N PHE A 13 -15.04 0.44 12.81
CA PHE A 13 -16.23 0.73 13.59
C PHE A 13 -17.35 1.17 12.66
N PHE A 14 -18.38 0.33 12.52
CA PHE A 14 -19.41 0.46 11.49
C PHE A 14 -18.81 0.58 10.07
N ALA A 15 -19.08 1.68 9.37
CA ALA A 15 -18.57 1.98 8.03
C ALA A 15 -17.25 2.78 8.05
N THR A 16 -16.70 3.03 9.24
CA THR A 16 -15.51 3.84 9.43
C THR A 16 -14.30 2.97 9.72
N ILE A 17 -13.21 3.27 9.02
CA ILE A 17 -11.89 2.67 9.21
C ILE A 17 -11.04 3.68 9.98
N GLU A 18 -10.44 3.22 11.08
CA GLU A 18 -9.56 4.04 11.89
C GLU A 18 -8.11 3.73 11.56
N LEU A 19 -7.40 4.75 11.08
CA LEU A 19 -5.98 4.71 10.78
C LEU A 19 -5.22 5.49 11.85
N ALA A 20 -4.21 4.88 12.47
CA ALA A 20 -3.29 5.57 13.36
C ALA A 20 -1.99 5.94 12.65
N ASP A 21 -1.49 7.14 12.94
CA ASP A 21 -0.15 7.56 12.57
C ASP A 21 0.89 7.13 13.62
N THR A 22 2.18 7.37 13.36
CA THR A 22 3.25 6.98 14.29
C THR A 22 3.25 7.75 15.61
N ASP A 23 2.57 8.90 15.64
CA ASP A 23 2.48 9.78 16.80
C ASP A 23 1.23 9.45 17.65
N GLY A 24 0.40 8.50 17.20
CA GLY A 24 -0.82 8.06 17.87
C GLY A 24 -2.07 8.86 17.49
N ASN A 25 -1.99 9.75 16.50
CA ASN A 25 -3.16 10.46 16.00
C ASN A 25 -4.02 9.51 15.17
N LEU A 26 -5.35 9.61 15.35
CA LEU A 26 -6.32 8.81 14.63
C LEU A 26 -6.93 9.59 13.46
N ILE A 27 -7.03 8.94 12.32
CA ILE A 27 -7.69 9.41 11.11
C ILE A 27 -8.83 8.45 10.83
N SER A 28 -10.05 8.96 10.91
CA SER A 28 -11.26 8.22 10.58
C SER A 28 -11.61 8.42 9.11
N VAL A 29 -11.79 7.32 8.39
CA VAL A 29 -12.11 7.33 6.95
C VAL A 29 -13.35 6.46 6.74
N ASP A 30 -14.35 7.01 6.06
CA ASP A 30 -15.66 6.36 5.79
C ASP A 30 -15.69 5.59 4.46
N SER A 31 -14.53 5.45 3.81
CA SER A 31 -14.38 4.82 2.51
C SER A 31 -13.15 3.93 2.48
N GLU A 32 -13.35 2.65 2.16
CA GLU A 32 -12.28 1.67 1.98
C GLU A 32 -11.26 2.11 0.93
N PRO A 33 -11.64 2.48 -0.30
CA PRO A 33 -10.68 2.97 -1.29
C PRO A 33 -9.81 4.14 -0.82
N VAL A 34 -10.40 5.12 -0.12
CA VAL A 34 -9.67 6.28 0.41
C VAL A 34 -8.70 5.83 1.50
N ALA A 35 -9.14 4.98 2.42
CA ALA A 35 -8.28 4.42 3.46
C ALA A 35 -7.11 3.62 2.85
N GLY A 36 -7.38 2.88 1.77
CA GLY A 36 -6.37 2.11 1.06
C GLY A 36 -5.32 3.00 0.39
N CYS A 37 -5.74 4.09 -0.26
CA CYS A 37 -4.82 5.10 -0.79
C CYS A 37 -3.95 5.72 0.32
N LEU A 38 -4.55 6.06 1.47
CA LEU A 38 -3.83 6.64 2.61
C LEU A 38 -2.79 5.67 3.18
N LEU A 39 -3.19 4.43 3.42
CA LEU A 39 -2.30 3.36 3.88
C LEU A 39 -1.12 3.17 2.91
N LEU A 40 -1.39 3.09 1.61
CA LEU A 40 -0.35 2.92 0.59
C LEU A 40 0.60 4.12 0.54
N ALA A 41 0.05 5.33 0.46
CA ALA A 41 0.86 6.53 0.26
C ALA A 41 1.67 6.91 1.51
N SER A 42 1.18 6.53 2.70
CA SER A 42 1.90 6.71 3.96
C SER A 42 3.19 5.90 4.09
N GLN A 43 3.36 4.85 3.28
CA GLN A 43 4.61 4.08 3.21
C GLN A 43 5.72 4.83 2.47
N MET A 44 5.35 5.76 1.59
CA MET A 44 6.29 6.41 0.66
C MET A 44 6.50 7.90 0.98
N THR A 45 5.49 8.55 1.56
CA THR A 45 5.47 10.00 1.77
C THR A 45 4.75 10.36 3.06
N ARG A 46 5.15 11.48 3.68
CA ARG A 46 4.54 12.01 4.91
C ARG A 46 3.35 12.93 4.63
N GLU A 47 3.22 13.44 3.42
CA GLU A 47 2.14 14.35 3.08
C GLU A 47 1.61 14.02 1.69
N THR A 48 0.28 13.92 1.58
CA THR A 48 -0.36 13.56 0.32
C THR A 48 -1.64 14.33 0.09
N ALA A 49 -1.74 14.92 -1.10
CA ALA A 49 -2.99 15.45 -1.63
C ALA A 49 -3.77 14.30 -2.29
N LEU A 50 -4.29 13.38 -1.48
CA LEU A 50 -5.19 12.33 -1.98
C LEU A 50 -6.62 12.86 -2.11
N PRO A 51 -7.37 12.44 -3.15
CA PRO A 51 -8.77 12.77 -3.28
C PRO A 51 -9.59 12.17 -2.14
N THR A 52 -10.69 12.84 -1.79
CA THR A 52 -11.68 12.36 -0.82
C THR A 52 -12.84 11.63 -1.49
N ASP A 53 -12.95 11.74 -2.82
CA ASP A 53 -13.97 11.06 -3.61
C ASP A 53 -13.66 9.55 -3.67
N PRO A 54 -14.59 8.68 -3.22
CA PRO A 54 -14.38 7.23 -3.19
C PRO A 54 -14.14 6.60 -4.56
N ASP A 55 -14.83 7.05 -5.61
CA ASP A 55 -14.73 6.45 -6.95
C ASP A 55 -13.38 6.80 -7.59
N ILE A 56 -12.93 8.04 -7.41
CA ILE A 56 -11.60 8.47 -7.85
C ILE A 56 -10.51 7.73 -7.06
N ALA A 57 -10.67 7.60 -5.73
CA ALA A 57 -9.74 6.86 -4.91
C ALA A 57 -9.66 5.38 -5.30
N ALA A 58 -10.79 4.75 -5.64
CA ALA A 58 -10.83 3.36 -6.11
C ALA A 58 -10.08 3.17 -7.43
N ASP A 59 -10.26 4.06 -8.40
CA ASP A 59 -9.52 3.99 -9.68
C ASP A 59 -8.00 4.17 -9.46
N ILE A 60 -7.61 5.15 -8.63
CA ILE A 60 -6.18 5.38 -8.30
C ILE A 60 -5.60 4.15 -7.59
N LEU A 61 -6.26 3.65 -6.54
CA LEU A 61 -5.79 2.50 -5.78
C LEU A 61 -5.66 1.27 -6.68
N ARG A 62 -6.66 1.00 -7.52
CA ARG A 62 -6.65 -0.11 -8.47
C ARG A 62 -5.48 -0.04 -9.44
N ARG A 63 -5.22 1.13 -10.03
CA ARG A 63 -4.09 1.32 -10.95
C ARG A 63 -2.76 1.12 -10.24
N CYS A 64 -2.58 1.73 -9.07
CA CYS A 64 -1.35 1.56 -8.28
C CYS A 64 -1.10 0.10 -7.87
N LEU A 65 -2.11 -0.61 -7.39
CA LEU A 65 -1.97 -2.02 -7.03
C LEU A 65 -1.63 -2.88 -8.26
N ASN A 66 -2.26 -2.62 -9.40
CA ASN A 66 -1.95 -3.33 -10.64
C ASN A 66 -0.49 -3.11 -11.08
N ASP A 67 0.00 -1.87 -11.03
CA ASP A 67 1.38 -1.56 -11.39
C ASP A 67 2.39 -2.21 -10.43
N LEU A 68 2.13 -2.17 -9.12
CA LEU A 68 2.97 -2.81 -8.12
C LEU A 68 2.97 -4.34 -8.24
N ASN A 69 1.82 -4.95 -8.49
CA ASN A 69 1.71 -6.39 -8.72
C ASN A 69 2.43 -6.82 -10.01
N ARG A 70 2.32 -6.03 -11.07
CA ARG A 70 3.09 -6.25 -12.30
C ARG A 70 4.59 -6.14 -12.06
N LEU A 71 5.03 -5.13 -11.30
CA LEU A 71 6.44 -4.97 -10.93
C LEU A 71 6.95 -6.17 -10.12
N ARG A 72 6.16 -6.65 -9.15
CA ARG A 72 6.47 -7.86 -8.37
C ARG A 72 6.67 -9.07 -9.28
N ALA A 73 5.75 -9.30 -10.22
CA ALA A 73 5.80 -10.44 -11.14
C ALA A 73 7.04 -10.38 -12.06
N GLU A 74 7.31 -9.22 -12.68
CA GLU A 74 8.48 -9.06 -13.56
C GLU A 74 9.81 -9.15 -12.78
N LEU A 75 9.87 -8.66 -11.54
CA LEU A 75 11.07 -8.77 -10.71
C LEU A 75 11.39 -10.24 -10.37
N ILE A 76 10.38 -11.02 -10.01
CA ILE A 76 10.55 -12.47 -9.74
C ILE A 76 11.02 -13.18 -11.01
N LYS A 77 10.42 -12.85 -12.16
CA LYS A 77 10.81 -13.41 -13.46
C LYS A 77 12.26 -13.09 -13.83
N LEU A 78 12.74 -11.86 -13.60
CA LEU A 78 14.15 -11.51 -13.79
C LEU A 78 15.06 -12.29 -12.84
N CYS A 79 14.70 -12.43 -11.57
CA CYS A 79 15.48 -13.21 -10.60
C CYS A 79 15.56 -14.70 -10.97
N LEU A 80 14.50 -15.25 -11.59
CA LEU A 80 14.50 -16.61 -12.14
C LEU A 80 15.46 -16.74 -13.34
N GLN A 81 15.49 -15.75 -14.24
CA GLN A 81 16.38 -15.74 -15.41
C GLN A 81 17.87 -15.65 -15.02
N GLU A 82 18.19 -14.92 -13.96
CA GLU A 82 19.53 -14.82 -13.38
C GLU A 82 19.99 -16.10 -12.63
N LYS A 83 19.17 -17.17 -12.66
CA LYS A 83 19.44 -18.46 -12.00
C LYS A 83 19.75 -18.32 -10.49
N SER A 84 19.10 -17.37 -9.82
CA SER A 84 19.20 -17.23 -8.37
C SER A 84 18.73 -18.52 -7.69
N ARG A 85 19.48 -18.96 -6.66
CA ARG A 85 19.12 -20.15 -5.85
C ARG A 85 17.78 -20.00 -5.14
N ASN A 86 17.37 -18.76 -4.86
CA ASN A 86 16.05 -18.43 -4.32
C ASN A 86 15.58 -17.09 -4.92
N PRO A 87 14.87 -17.12 -6.06
CA PRO A 87 14.48 -15.92 -6.81
C PRO A 87 13.49 -15.04 -6.06
N GLU A 88 12.57 -15.63 -5.30
CA GLU A 88 11.60 -14.89 -4.49
C GLU A 88 12.29 -14.12 -3.36
N ARG A 89 13.23 -14.76 -2.66
CA ARG A 89 14.01 -14.10 -1.62
C ARG A 89 14.86 -12.96 -2.18
N LEU A 90 15.45 -13.15 -3.37
CA LEU A 90 16.20 -12.09 -4.05
C LEU A 90 15.27 -10.93 -4.45
N ALA A 91 14.13 -11.22 -5.06
CA ALA A 91 13.13 -10.22 -5.43
C ALA A 91 12.65 -9.45 -4.19
N LEU A 92 12.32 -10.13 -3.09
CA LEU A 92 11.92 -9.50 -1.83
C LEU A 92 13.03 -8.61 -1.25
N SER A 93 14.29 -9.03 -1.37
CA SER A 93 15.42 -8.20 -0.90
C SER A 93 15.60 -6.92 -1.73
N LEU A 94 15.44 -7.00 -3.05
CA LEU A 94 15.49 -5.85 -3.95
C LEU A 94 14.29 -4.92 -3.72
N TRP A 95 13.10 -5.50 -3.55
CA TRP A 95 11.87 -4.79 -3.25
C TRP A 95 12.00 -3.93 -1.99
N ARG A 96 12.52 -4.51 -0.90
CA ARG A 96 12.80 -3.78 0.35
C ARG A 96 13.85 -2.69 0.15
N ARG A 97 14.89 -2.97 -0.65
CA ARG A 97 15.94 -1.99 -0.95
C ARG A 97 15.42 -0.77 -1.74
N TRP A 98 14.34 -0.92 -2.48
CA TRP A 98 13.65 0.18 -3.16
C TRP A 98 12.61 0.91 -2.30
N ASN A 99 12.51 0.57 -1.00
CA ASN A 99 11.53 1.14 -0.07
C ASN A 99 10.08 1.02 -0.59
N LEU A 100 9.77 -0.09 -1.25
CA LEU A 100 8.42 -0.35 -1.75
C LEU A 100 7.51 -0.93 -0.66
N PRO A 101 6.19 -0.71 -0.73
CA PRO A 101 5.22 -1.26 0.22
C PRO A 101 5.31 -2.78 0.33
N SER A 102 5.14 -3.36 1.53
CA SER A 102 5.24 -4.82 1.70
C SER A 102 4.21 -5.58 0.84
N TRP A 103 4.56 -6.79 0.41
CA TRP A 103 3.62 -7.62 -0.38
C TRP A 103 2.34 -7.92 0.41
N ASP A 104 2.46 -8.20 1.71
CA ASP A 104 1.29 -8.42 2.59
C ASP A 104 0.36 -7.19 2.62
N LEU A 105 0.91 -5.97 2.57
CA LEU A 105 0.11 -4.76 2.47
C LEU A 105 -0.62 -4.68 1.12
N LEU A 106 0.05 -4.99 0.01
CA LEU A 106 -0.61 -5.01 -1.31
C LEU A 106 -1.76 -6.01 -1.36
N ASP A 107 -1.53 -7.22 -0.85
CA ASP A 107 -2.53 -8.29 -0.82
C ASP A 107 -3.72 -7.91 0.09
N ARG A 108 -3.46 -7.22 1.21
CA ARG A 108 -4.51 -6.65 2.07
C ARG A 108 -5.28 -5.53 1.37
N LEU A 109 -4.60 -4.60 0.71
CA LEU A 109 -5.25 -3.45 0.06
C LEU A 109 -6.10 -3.88 -1.15
N ALA A 110 -5.83 -5.04 -1.74
CA ALA A 110 -6.68 -5.60 -2.78
C ALA A 110 -8.10 -5.93 -2.29
N SER A 111 -8.34 -6.09 -0.99
CA SER A 111 -9.69 -6.29 -0.45
C SER A 111 -10.49 -5.01 -0.26
N PHE A 112 -9.90 -3.84 -0.53
CA PHE A 112 -10.53 -2.52 -0.39
C PHE A 112 -11.14 -2.04 -1.73
N LEU A 113 -11.17 -2.90 -2.76
CA LEU A 113 -11.62 -2.65 -4.13
C LEU A 113 -12.73 -3.62 -4.55
#